data_AF-A0A7J3QEX6-F1
#
_entry.id   AF-A0A7J3QEX6-F1
#
_cell.length_a   1.000
_cell.length_b   1.000
_cell.length_c   1.000
_cell.angle_alpha   90.00
_cell.angle_beta   90.00
_cell.angle_gamma   90.00
#
_symmetry.space_group_name_H-M   'P 1'
#
loop_
_entity.id
_entity.type
_entity.pdbx_description
1 polymer ?
#
loop_
_entity_poly.entity_id
_entity_poly.type
_entity_poly.pdbx_seq_one_letter_code
_entity_poly.pdbx_strand_id
1 'polypeptide(L)'
;MRKASLEDSHDLLESKGIESSHILKELIYAISIHPRKIVFISKNSNAKDVLGFVKGDIYYFERYTDGLPGYSKPIQLTYSKHLGMATATKVFRHVVKNIAGVDISIAVSYVRFEPFSRIYRLELPIEPGENIDTRIKYVLDVLSDLTISGYPYPLMRADQIARVGLEDINRISGILGISYDPYAREPL
;
A
#
# COMPACT_ATOMS: atom_id res chain seq x y z
N MET A 1 -18.97 -10.42 -22.27
CA MET A 1 -19.14 -9.00 -22.63
C MET A 1 -18.12 -8.07 -21.99
N ARG A 2 -17.76 -8.18 -20.69
CA ARG A 2 -16.71 -7.33 -20.07
C ARG A 2 -15.31 -7.46 -20.72
N LYS A 3 -14.87 -8.66 -21.11
CA LYS A 3 -13.54 -8.89 -21.73
C LYS A 3 -13.30 -8.19 -23.08
N ALA A 4 -14.32 -8.05 -23.93
CA ALA A 4 -14.14 -7.48 -25.28
C ALA A 4 -13.98 -5.95 -25.26
N SER A 5 -14.66 -5.27 -24.33
CA SER A 5 -14.47 -3.82 -24.10
C SER A 5 -13.13 -3.48 -23.43
N LEU A 6 -12.39 -4.50 -22.96
CA LEU A 6 -11.16 -4.36 -22.17
C LEU A 6 -9.90 -4.40 -23.04
N GLU A 7 -9.94 -5.00 -24.23
CA GLU A 7 -8.83 -4.97 -25.19
C GLU A 7 -8.71 -3.57 -25.83
N ASP A 8 -9.83 -2.94 -26.20
CA ASP A 8 -9.86 -1.55 -26.71
C ASP A 8 -9.34 -0.51 -25.71
N SER A 9 -9.41 -0.82 -24.40
CA SER A 9 -8.93 0.07 -23.33
C SER A 9 -7.40 0.04 -23.19
N HIS A 10 -6.76 -1.02 -23.68
CA HIS A 10 -5.31 -1.19 -23.66
C HIS A 10 -4.65 -0.22 -24.67
N ASP A 11 -5.29 -0.03 -25.83
CA ASP A 11 -4.81 0.84 -26.91
C ASP A 11 -5.00 2.34 -26.62
N LEU A 12 -6.00 2.70 -25.82
CA LEU A 12 -6.27 4.09 -25.42
C LEU A 12 -5.19 4.69 -24.49
N LEU A 13 -4.39 3.85 -23.82
CA LEU A 13 -3.42 4.24 -22.80
C LEU A 13 -2.09 4.78 -23.35
N GLU A 14 -1.78 4.54 -24.62
CA GLU A 14 -0.58 5.10 -25.26
C GLU A 14 -0.75 6.59 -25.64
N SER A 15 -2.00 7.08 -25.68
CA SER A 15 -2.33 8.38 -26.28
C SER A 15 -1.97 9.64 -25.47
N LYS A 16 -1.45 9.54 -24.23
CA LYS A 16 -1.25 10.70 -23.33
C LYS A 16 0.15 10.89 -22.73
N GLY A 17 1.18 10.20 -23.21
CA GLY A 17 2.59 10.58 -22.96
C GLY A 17 3.06 10.51 -21.49
N ILE A 18 2.32 9.84 -20.60
CA ILE A 18 2.83 9.43 -19.29
C ILE A 18 3.20 7.95 -19.44
N GLU A 19 4.49 7.64 -19.55
CA GLU A 19 5.01 6.27 -19.43
C GLU A 19 4.80 5.79 -17.98
N SER A 20 3.56 5.48 -17.64
CA SER A 20 3.25 4.68 -16.46
C SER A 20 3.81 3.29 -16.71
N SER A 21 4.63 2.80 -15.79
CA SER A 21 5.21 1.46 -15.90
C SER A 21 4.09 0.43 -16.10
N HIS A 22 4.34 -0.57 -16.93
CA HIS A 22 3.40 -1.66 -17.18
C HIS A 22 2.86 -2.26 -15.86
N ILE A 23 3.72 -2.37 -14.85
CA ILE A 23 3.39 -2.86 -13.51
C ILE A 23 2.33 -2.00 -12.82
N LEU A 24 2.42 -0.68 -12.93
CA LEU A 24 1.45 0.23 -12.33
C LEU A 24 0.08 0.11 -13.01
N LYS A 25 0.06 -0.03 -14.35
CA LYS A 25 -1.18 -0.26 -15.11
C LYS A 25 -1.86 -1.56 -14.67
N GLU A 26 -1.10 -2.65 -14.59
CA GLU A 26 -1.59 -3.95 -14.10
C GLU A 26 -2.10 -3.89 -12.67
N LEU A 27 -1.40 -3.18 -11.78
CA LEU A 27 -1.86 -2.99 -10.41
C LEU A 27 -3.18 -2.23 -10.35
N ILE A 28 -3.32 -1.15 -11.11
CA ILE A 28 -4.57 -0.38 -11.21
C ILE A 28 -5.70 -1.28 -11.72
N TYR A 29 -5.42 -2.09 -12.75
CA TYR A 29 -6.36 -3.04 -13.31
C TYR A 29 -6.83 -4.09 -12.29
N ALA A 30 -5.90 -4.67 -11.54
CA ALA A 30 -6.20 -5.62 -10.46
C ALA A 30 -7.08 -4.99 -9.37
N ILE A 31 -6.78 -3.74 -8.98
CA ILE A 31 -7.60 -2.95 -8.04
C ILE A 31 -9.01 -2.76 -8.59
N SER A 32 -9.16 -2.52 -9.89
CA SER A 32 -10.47 -2.31 -10.52
C SER A 32 -11.33 -3.56 -10.61
N ILE A 33 -10.75 -4.74 -10.85
CA ILE A 33 -11.52 -5.99 -10.94
C ILE A 33 -11.86 -6.55 -9.55
N HIS A 34 -10.94 -6.39 -8.59
CA HIS A 34 -11.04 -7.02 -7.29
C HIS A 34 -10.77 -6.03 -6.14
N PRO A 35 -11.50 -4.89 -6.04
CA PRO A 35 -11.26 -3.90 -5.00
C PRO A 35 -11.41 -4.51 -3.60
N ARG A 36 -12.40 -5.40 -3.43
CA ARG A 36 -12.66 -6.07 -2.15
C ARG A 36 -11.67 -7.18 -1.77
N LYS A 37 -10.63 -7.44 -2.56
CA LYS A 37 -9.59 -8.44 -2.23
C LYS A 37 -8.23 -7.82 -1.98
N ILE A 38 -8.10 -6.50 -2.11
CA ILE A 38 -6.83 -5.81 -2.01
C ILE A 38 -6.83 -4.95 -0.76
N VAL A 39 -5.72 -5.03 -0.03
CA VAL A 39 -5.46 -4.26 1.17
C VAL A 39 -4.00 -3.84 1.19
N PHE A 40 -3.76 -2.58 1.53
CA PHE A 40 -2.41 -2.05 1.69
C PHE A 40 -2.14 -1.85 3.18
N ILE A 41 -1.00 -2.36 3.65
CA ILE A 41 -0.60 -2.28 5.05
C ILE A 41 0.80 -1.70 5.13
N SER A 42 0.99 -0.67 5.95
CA SER A 42 2.30 -0.06 6.17
C SER A 42 2.65 0.03 7.66
N LYS A 43 3.92 -0.32 7.97
CA LYS A 43 4.50 -0.24 9.33
C LYS A 43 4.89 1.19 9.71
N ASN A 44 5.25 1.99 8.70
CA ASN A 44 5.69 3.37 8.86
C ASN A 44 4.83 4.25 7.96
N SER A 45 4.32 5.34 8.51
CA SER A 45 3.63 6.38 7.73
C SER A 45 3.95 7.76 8.31
N ASN A 46 4.30 8.68 7.42
CA ASN A 46 4.44 10.10 7.74
C ASN A 46 3.16 10.89 7.41
N ALA A 47 2.08 10.20 7.05
CA ALA A 47 0.83 10.82 6.68
C ALA A 47 0.15 11.50 7.87
N LYS A 48 -0.58 12.57 7.57
CA LYS A 48 -1.24 13.47 8.53
C LYS A 48 -2.71 13.64 8.16
N ASP A 49 -3.31 12.57 7.67
CA ASP A 49 -4.62 12.58 7.01
C ASP A 49 -5.75 12.78 8.01
N VAL A 50 -5.59 12.28 9.24
CA VAL A 50 -6.62 12.28 10.30
C VAL A 50 -6.41 13.45 11.28
N LEU A 51 -5.23 13.52 11.91
CA LEU A 51 -4.98 14.44 13.02
C LEU A 51 -4.37 15.77 12.55
N GLY A 52 -3.47 15.73 11.56
CA GLY A 52 -2.89 16.95 10.98
C GLY A 52 -1.77 17.60 11.80
N PHE A 53 -1.23 16.90 12.80
CA PHE A 53 -0.22 17.44 13.72
C PHE A 53 1.21 17.47 13.12
N VAL A 54 2.20 17.82 13.95
CA VAL A 54 3.60 17.97 13.54
C VAL A 54 4.22 16.63 13.11
N LYS A 55 3.94 15.55 13.84
CA LYS A 55 4.36 14.18 13.49
C LYS A 55 3.26 13.45 12.69
N GLY A 56 3.60 12.30 12.09
CA GLY A 56 2.60 11.46 11.39
C GLY A 56 1.56 10.92 12.36
N ASP A 57 0.33 10.70 11.88
CA ASP A 57 -0.78 10.27 12.74
C ASP A 57 -0.48 8.95 13.49
N ILE A 58 0.24 8.03 12.84
CA ILE A 58 0.66 6.74 13.41
C ILE A 58 1.39 6.90 14.75
N TYR A 59 2.22 7.93 14.88
CA TYR A 59 2.97 8.22 16.10
C TYR A 59 2.04 8.57 17.26
N TYR A 60 0.98 9.34 16.98
CA TYR A 60 0.03 9.75 18.01
C TYR A 60 -0.86 8.60 18.42
N PHE A 61 -1.37 7.83 17.46
CA PHE A 61 -2.14 6.64 17.78
C PHE A 61 -1.31 5.64 18.60
N GLU A 62 -0.02 5.49 18.31
CA GLU A 62 0.84 4.55 19.03
C GLU A 62 1.08 4.98 20.48
N ARG A 63 1.13 6.29 20.77
CA ARG A 63 1.42 6.82 22.11
C ARG A 63 0.20 7.14 22.97
N TYR A 64 -0.92 7.51 22.35
CA TYR A 64 -2.08 8.07 23.05
C TYR A 64 -3.32 7.16 22.96
N THR A 65 -3.12 5.86 22.74
CA THR A 65 -4.16 4.84 22.84
C THR A 65 -3.83 3.84 23.93
N ASP A 66 -4.84 3.22 24.52
CA ASP A 66 -4.72 2.32 25.68
C ASP A 66 -4.02 0.98 25.40
N GLY A 67 -3.38 0.85 24.23
CA GLY A 67 -2.72 -0.40 23.82
C GLY A 67 -3.70 -1.47 23.33
N LEU A 68 -5.01 -1.29 23.39
CA LEU A 68 -5.98 -2.31 23.00
C LEU A 68 -6.10 -2.46 21.47
N PRO A 69 -6.43 -3.67 20.96
CA PRO A 69 -6.77 -3.88 19.56
C PRO A 69 -7.95 -3.03 19.11
N GLY A 70 -7.94 -2.63 17.84
CA GLY A 70 -9.00 -1.82 17.27
C GLY A 70 -8.54 -1.01 16.08
N TYR A 71 -9.41 -0.10 15.62
CA TYR A 71 -9.15 0.73 14.47
C TYR A 71 -9.62 2.17 14.70
N SER A 72 -8.95 3.13 14.08
CA SER A 72 -9.37 4.54 14.09
C SER A 72 -10.56 4.74 13.17
N LYS A 73 -11.41 5.75 13.46
CA LYS A 73 -12.51 6.16 12.57
C LYS A 73 -11.99 6.28 11.12
N PRO A 74 -12.58 5.55 10.17
CA PRO A 74 -12.04 5.53 8.83
C PRO A 74 -12.36 6.81 8.07
N ILE A 75 -11.41 7.22 7.23
CA ILE A 75 -11.52 8.42 6.42
C ILE A 75 -11.32 8.07 4.95
N GLN A 76 -12.15 8.61 4.07
CA GLN A 76 -11.83 8.58 2.64
C GLN A 76 -10.75 9.62 2.36
N LEU A 77 -9.65 9.21 1.73
CA LEU A 77 -8.50 10.07 1.46
C LEU A 77 -8.83 11.27 0.57
N THR A 78 -9.91 11.20 -0.20
CA THR A 78 -10.41 12.38 -0.95
C THR A 78 -10.76 13.55 -0.04
N TYR A 79 -11.16 13.29 1.21
CA TYR A 79 -11.44 14.28 2.24
C TYR A 79 -10.30 14.44 3.26
N SER A 80 -9.10 13.91 2.96
CA SER A 80 -7.96 14.07 3.86
C SER A 80 -7.63 15.55 4.07
N LYS A 81 -7.23 15.91 5.30
CA LYS A 81 -6.82 17.29 5.63
C LYS A 81 -5.53 17.71 4.91
N HIS A 82 -4.76 16.76 4.39
CA HIS A 82 -3.53 17.00 3.66
C HIS A 82 -3.80 17.28 2.17
N LEU A 83 -3.65 18.54 1.75
CA LEU A 83 -3.97 19.03 0.40
C LEU A 83 -3.26 18.23 -0.73
N GLY A 84 -2.03 17.79 -0.50
CA GLY A 84 -1.28 16.98 -1.46
C GLY A 84 -1.85 15.57 -1.66
N MET A 85 -2.33 14.94 -0.58
CA MET A 85 -2.90 13.58 -0.64
C MET A 85 -4.31 13.59 -1.22
N ALA A 86 -5.10 14.62 -0.91
CA ALA A 86 -6.40 14.84 -1.55
C ALA A 86 -6.26 15.03 -3.07
N THR A 87 -5.22 15.74 -3.53
CA THR A 87 -4.95 15.92 -4.96
C THR A 87 -4.52 14.62 -5.63
N ALA A 88 -3.57 13.89 -5.02
CA ALA A 88 -3.11 12.61 -5.55
C ALA A 88 -4.24 11.58 -5.66
N THR A 89 -5.16 11.54 -4.69
CA THR A 89 -6.30 10.62 -4.75
C THR A 89 -7.37 11.01 -5.75
N LYS A 90 -7.54 12.31 -6.04
CA LYS A 90 -8.38 12.76 -7.16
C LYS A 90 -7.78 12.35 -8.51
N VAL A 91 -6.46 12.48 -8.66
CA VAL A 91 -5.74 12.01 -9.86
C VAL A 91 -5.89 10.50 -9.99
N PHE A 92 -5.64 9.73 -8.92
CA PHE A 92 -5.84 8.28 -8.91
C PHE A 92 -7.26 7.91 -9.32
N ARG A 93 -8.28 8.52 -8.71
CA ARG A 93 -9.69 8.28 -9.06
C ARG A 93 -9.95 8.55 -10.54
N HIS A 94 -9.41 9.64 -11.09
CA HIS A 94 -9.57 9.97 -12.51
C HIS A 94 -8.86 8.95 -13.41
N VAL A 95 -7.65 8.53 -13.06
CA VAL A 95 -6.89 7.51 -13.78
C VAL A 95 -7.62 6.16 -13.77
N VAL A 96 -8.09 5.70 -12.60
CA VAL A 96 -8.87 4.46 -12.48
C VAL A 96 -10.17 4.54 -13.28
N LYS A 97 -10.87 5.67 -13.22
CA LYS A 97 -12.09 5.89 -14.01
C LYS A 97 -11.81 5.85 -15.51
N ASN A 98 -10.70 6.42 -15.96
CA ASN A 98 -10.34 6.42 -17.37
C ASN A 98 -9.88 5.03 -17.85
N ILE A 99 -9.17 4.28 -17.01
CA ILE A 99 -8.61 2.96 -17.37
C ILE A 99 -9.68 1.88 -17.31
N ALA A 100 -10.45 1.82 -16.22
CA ALA A 100 -11.34 0.72 -15.92
C ALA A 100 -12.84 1.09 -15.97
N GLY A 101 -13.17 2.38 -16.11
CA GLY A 101 -14.56 2.84 -16.07
C GLY A 101 -15.21 2.79 -14.68
N VAL A 102 -14.45 2.47 -13.63
CA VAL A 102 -14.96 2.31 -12.26
C VAL A 102 -14.54 3.50 -11.39
N ASP A 103 -15.47 4.02 -10.59
CA ASP A 103 -15.17 5.06 -9.60
C ASP A 103 -14.73 4.42 -8.29
N ILE A 104 -13.42 4.35 -8.04
CA ILE A 104 -12.86 3.77 -6.82
C ILE A 104 -12.21 4.88 -5.99
N SER A 105 -12.56 4.91 -4.71
CA SER A 105 -11.93 5.75 -3.70
C SER A 105 -11.03 4.92 -2.79
N ILE A 106 -10.14 5.56 -2.03
CA ILE A 106 -9.30 4.88 -1.03
C ILE A 106 -9.72 5.39 0.34
N ALA A 107 -10.05 4.49 1.27
CA ALA A 107 -10.11 4.86 2.69
C ALA A 107 -8.86 4.41 3.43
N VAL A 108 -8.59 5.15 4.49
CA VAL A 108 -7.50 4.91 5.41
C VAL A 108 -8.05 4.77 6.81
N SER A 109 -7.46 3.83 7.54
CA SER A 109 -7.63 3.68 8.98
C SER A 109 -6.32 3.22 9.61
N TYR A 110 -6.13 3.54 10.88
CA TYR A 110 -4.99 3.08 11.67
C TYR A 110 -5.46 1.94 12.56
N VAL A 111 -4.81 0.78 12.46
CA VAL A 111 -5.26 -0.47 13.07
C VAL A 111 -4.21 -1.05 14.01
N ARG A 112 -4.66 -1.65 15.10
CA ARG A 112 -3.87 -2.49 16.00
C ARG A 112 -4.52 -3.88 16.04
N PHE A 113 -3.75 -4.91 15.68
CA PHE A 113 -4.26 -6.29 15.62
C PHE A 113 -4.24 -6.99 16.99
N GLU A 114 -3.21 -6.75 17.81
CA GLU A 114 -3.04 -7.42 19.10
C GLU A 114 -2.83 -6.41 20.25
N PRO A 115 -3.14 -6.78 21.51
CA PRO A 115 -2.90 -5.91 22.65
C PRO A 115 -1.43 -5.54 22.78
N PHE A 116 -1.16 -4.27 23.05
CA PHE A 116 0.16 -3.67 23.21
C PHE A 116 1.09 -3.84 22.01
N SER A 117 0.54 -4.18 20.84
CA SER A 117 1.29 -4.26 19.60
C SER A 117 1.42 -2.90 18.92
N ARG A 118 2.24 -2.88 17.88
CA ARG A 118 2.39 -1.75 16.97
C ARG A 118 1.09 -1.43 16.24
N ILE A 119 0.94 -0.17 15.83
CA ILE A 119 -0.13 0.30 14.95
C ILE A 119 0.33 0.30 13.49
N TYR A 120 -0.59 -0.05 12.60
CA TYR A 120 -0.37 -0.07 11.16
C TYR A 120 -1.33 0.88 10.47
N ARG A 121 -0.90 1.46 9.35
CA ARG A 121 -1.81 2.18 8.46
C ARG A 121 -2.36 1.20 7.42
N LEU A 122 -3.68 1.10 7.42
CA LEU A 122 -4.49 0.27 6.54
C LEU A 122 -5.11 1.15 5.46
N GLU A 123 -4.92 0.79 4.20
CA GLU A 123 -5.54 1.46 3.05
C GLU A 123 -6.34 0.46 2.23
N LEU A 124 -7.57 0.82 1.91
CA LEU A 124 -8.54 -0.04 1.25
C LEU A 124 -9.19 0.69 0.08
N PRO A 125 -9.21 0.10 -1.13
CA PRO A 125 -10.04 0.59 -2.21
C PRO A 125 -11.52 0.32 -1.89
N ILE A 126 -12.36 1.31 -2.14
CA ILE A 126 -13.77 1.34 -1.76
C ILE A 126 -14.61 1.82 -2.94
N GLU A 127 -15.69 1.08 -3.16
CA GLU A 127 -16.69 1.38 -4.18
C GLU A 127 -17.68 2.46 -3.67
N PRO A 128 -18.34 3.22 -4.57
CA PRO A 128 -19.27 4.25 -4.19
C PRO A 128 -20.46 3.64 -3.43
N GLY A 129 -20.77 4.19 -2.25
CA GLY A 129 -21.89 3.73 -1.41
C GLY A 129 -21.58 2.55 -0.49
N GLU A 130 -20.36 2.00 -0.51
CA GLU A 130 -19.97 0.93 0.40
C GLU A 130 -19.75 1.43 1.84
N ASN A 131 -20.19 0.65 2.83
CA ASN A 131 -20.01 0.96 4.24
C ASN A 131 -18.57 0.67 4.68
N ILE A 132 -17.80 1.73 4.90
CA ILE A 132 -16.35 1.68 5.18
C ILE A 132 -16.06 0.99 6.52
N ASP A 133 -16.86 1.26 7.55
CA ASP A 133 -16.68 0.67 8.88
C ASP A 133 -16.87 -0.85 8.85
N THR A 134 -17.93 -1.32 8.18
CA THR A 134 -18.19 -2.76 8.01
C THR A 134 -17.04 -3.44 7.25
N ARG A 135 -16.51 -2.76 6.24
CA ARG A 135 -15.41 -3.24 5.42
C ARG A 135 -14.11 -3.39 6.22
N ILE A 136 -13.77 -2.39 7.04
CA ILE A 136 -12.57 -2.43 7.87
C ILE A 136 -12.70 -3.48 8.96
N LYS A 137 -13.88 -3.59 9.59
CA LYS A 137 -14.12 -4.61 10.59
C LYS A 137 -13.91 -6.01 10.01
N TYR A 138 -14.49 -6.28 8.84
CA TYR A 138 -14.26 -7.55 8.13
C TYR A 138 -12.77 -7.82 7.86
N VAL A 139 -12.03 -6.82 7.39
CA VAL A 139 -10.59 -6.96 7.13
C VAL A 139 -9.80 -7.19 8.42
N LEU A 140 -10.16 -6.50 9.50
CA LEU A 140 -9.53 -6.66 10.80
C LEU A 140 -9.76 -8.07 11.35
N ASP A 141 -10.99 -8.58 11.28
CA ASP A 141 -11.36 -9.93 11.72
C ASP A 141 -10.50 -10.97 10.96
N VAL A 142 -10.50 -10.92 9.61
CA VAL A 142 -9.72 -11.85 8.78
C VAL A 142 -8.21 -11.76 9.04
N LEU A 143 -7.66 -10.55 9.21
CA LEU A 143 -6.22 -10.38 9.41
C LEU A 143 -5.79 -10.76 10.83
N SER A 144 -6.66 -10.58 11.83
CA SER A 144 -6.37 -10.93 13.23
C SER A 144 -6.15 -12.43 13.42
N ASP A 145 -6.86 -13.28 12.67
CA ASP A 145 -6.65 -14.74 12.68
C ASP A 145 -5.29 -15.14 12.09
N LEU A 146 -4.70 -14.27 11.27
CA LEU A 146 -3.44 -14.50 10.57
C LEU A 146 -2.26 -13.77 11.21
N THR A 147 -2.47 -13.02 12.30
CA THR A 147 -1.42 -12.24 12.95
C THR A 147 -0.59 -13.09 13.92
N ILE A 148 0.72 -12.86 13.87
CA ILE A 148 1.68 -13.40 14.83
C ILE A 148 2.50 -12.24 15.36
N SER A 149 2.54 -12.07 16.69
CA SER A 149 3.22 -10.96 17.36
C SER A 149 2.75 -9.59 16.86
N GLY A 150 1.46 -9.47 16.57
CA GLY A 150 0.80 -8.24 16.15
C GLY A 150 0.97 -7.88 14.67
N TYR A 151 1.57 -8.74 13.83
CA TYR A 151 1.69 -8.49 12.38
C TYR A 151 1.22 -9.71 11.55
N PRO A 152 0.51 -9.51 10.42
CA PRO A 152 0.09 -10.62 9.57
C PRO A 152 1.26 -11.50 9.11
N TYR A 153 1.21 -12.79 9.43
CA TYR A 153 2.26 -13.76 9.12
C TYR A 153 2.61 -13.82 7.63
N PRO A 154 1.65 -13.83 6.68
CA PRO A 154 1.98 -13.84 5.25
C PRO A 154 2.85 -12.66 4.82
N LEU A 155 2.58 -11.47 5.37
CA LEU A 155 3.37 -10.27 5.07
C LEU A 155 4.75 -10.34 5.72
N MET A 156 4.85 -10.89 6.94
CA MET A 156 6.14 -11.12 7.59
C MET A 156 7.02 -12.06 6.77
N ARG A 157 6.44 -13.15 6.24
CA ARG A 157 7.16 -14.12 5.41
C ARG A 157 7.59 -13.53 4.07
N ALA A 158 6.72 -12.76 3.43
CA ALA A 158 7.07 -12.06 2.19
C ALA A 158 8.27 -11.11 2.39
N ASP A 159 8.28 -10.32 3.46
CA ASP A 159 9.38 -9.41 3.84
C ASP A 159 10.69 -10.17 4.10
N GLN A 160 10.62 -11.31 4.80
CA GLN A 160 11.79 -12.16 5.07
C GLN A 160 12.39 -12.77 3.81
N ILE A 161 11.56 -13.24 2.88
CA ILE A 161 12.02 -13.90 1.64
C ILE A 161 12.57 -12.87 0.65
N ALA A 162 11.96 -11.69 0.58
CA ALA A 162 12.40 -10.63 -0.34
C ALA A 162 13.65 -9.88 0.14
N ARG A 163 14.06 -10.06 1.40
CA ARG A 163 15.23 -9.39 1.96
C ARG A 163 16.50 -9.91 1.32
N VAL A 164 17.19 -9.05 0.58
CA VAL A 164 18.53 -9.30 0.05
C VAL A 164 19.55 -8.93 1.11
N GLY A 165 20.29 -9.92 1.60
CA GLY A 165 21.33 -9.74 2.62
C GLY A 165 22.68 -9.36 2.02
N LEU A 166 23.64 -9.02 2.89
CA LEU A 166 25.02 -8.75 2.49
C LEU A 166 25.66 -9.99 1.83
N GLU A 167 25.35 -11.19 2.31
CA GLU A 167 25.81 -12.44 1.71
C GLU A 167 25.32 -12.60 0.27
N ASP A 168 24.06 -12.27 0.01
CA ASP A 168 23.48 -12.34 -1.33
C ASP A 168 24.13 -11.31 -2.25
N ILE A 169 24.36 -10.09 -1.77
CA ILE A 169 25.09 -9.05 -2.52
C ILE A 169 26.50 -9.53 -2.84
N ASN A 170 27.23 -10.09 -1.88
CA ASN A 170 28.58 -10.59 -2.11
C ASN A 170 28.61 -11.74 -3.12
N ARG A 171 27.62 -12.64 -3.08
CA ARG A 171 27.48 -13.71 -4.07
C ARG A 171 27.21 -13.14 -5.47
N ILE A 172 26.30 -12.18 -5.58
CA ILE A 172 25.97 -11.51 -6.85
C ILE A 172 27.20 -10.77 -7.39
N SER A 173 27.90 -9.99 -6.56
CA SER A 173 29.13 -9.29 -6.93
C SER A 173 30.27 -10.24 -7.31
N GLY A 174 30.34 -11.41 -6.67
CA GLY A 174 31.24 -12.50 -7.03
C GLY A 174 30.97 -13.04 -8.43
N ILE A 175 29.71 -13.38 -8.72
CA ILE A 175 29.27 -13.88 -10.02
C ILE A 175 29.47 -12.84 -11.13
N LEU A 176 29.17 -11.57 -10.84
CA LEU A 176 29.32 -10.47 -11.80
C LEU A 176 30.78 -10.02 -11.99
N GLY A 177 31.72 -10.53 -11.19
CA GLY A 177 33.12 -10.08 -11.24
C GLY A 177 33.34 -8.63 -10.79
N ILE A 178 32.36 -8.04 -10.08
CA ILE A 178 32.42 -6.67 -9.52
C ILE A 178 33.11 -6.67 -8.14
N SER A 179 33.40 -7.86 -7.61
CA SER A 179 34.16 -8.02 -6.37
C SER A 179 35.48 -7.28 -6.47
N TYR A 180 35.83 -6.53 -5.42
CA TYR A 180 37.15 -5.95 -5.25
C TYR A 180 38.20 -7.01 -5.59
N ASP A 181 38.95 -6.81 -6.65
CA ASP A 181 40.12 -7.61 -6.95
C ASP A 181 41.19 -7.20 -5.92
N PRO A 182 41.56 -8.07 -4.95
CA PRO A 182 42.61 -7.75 -3.99
C PRO A 182 43.99 -7.58 -4.66
N TYR A 183 44.11 -7.85 -5.96
CA TYR A 183 45.28 -7.64 -6.81
C TYR A 183 45.12 -6.53 -7.86
N ALA A 184 44.01 -5.77 -7.86
CA ALA A 184 43.85 -4.62 -8.74
C ALA A 184 44.98 -3.61 -8.49
N ARG A 185 45.82 -3.42 -9.52
CA ARG A 185 47.01 -2.56 -9.50
C ARG A 185 46.70 -1.06 -9.66
N GLU A 186 45.50 -0.61 -9.34
CA GLU A 186 45.21 0.83 -9.34
C GLU A 186 45.26 1.36 -7.90
N PRO A 187 46.17 2.30 -7.60
CA PRO A 187 46.20 2.95 -6.30
C PRO A 187 44.98 3.86 -6.15
N LEU A 188 44.41 3.87 -4.95
CA LEU A 188 43.45 4.88 -4.49
C LEU A 188 44.09 6.27 -4.48
#